data_AF-A0A060Z1R5-F1
#
_entry.id   AF-A0A060Z1R5-F1
#
_cell.length_a   1.000
_cell.length_b   1.000
_cell.length_c   1.000
_cell.angle_alpha   90.00
_cell.angle_beta   90.00
_cell.angle_gamma   90.00
#
_symmetry.space_group_name_H-M   'P 1'
#
loop_
_entity.id
_entity.type
_entity.pdbx_description
1 polymer ?
#
loop_
_entity_poly.entity_id
_entity_poly.type
_entity_poly.pdbx_seq_one_letter_code
_entity_poly.pdbx_strand_id
1 'polypeptide(L)'
;MQHWTSPSIGPCCLTWSNSSFSLHQSGTQPFNRAMLFNVGFLEAMKDLDWDCLVFHDVDHIPENDRNYYGCGQMPRHFAAKLDKYMYLLPYSEFFGGVSGLTVEQFRKINGFPNAFWGWGGEDDDLWNRVHYAGLNITRPEGEMGKYKSIPHHHRGEVQFLGRSVHAC
;
A
#
# COMPACT_ATOMS: atom_id res chain seq x y z
N MET A 1 21.64 14.91 22.26
CA MET A 1 20.17 14.94 22.39
C MET A 1 19.67 16.07 21.50
N GLN A 2 19.51 15.79 20.20
CA GLN A 2 19.06 16.78 19.22
C GLN A 2 17.57 16.56 18.97
N HIS A 3 16.80 17.61 19.20
CA HIS A 3 15.37 17.68 18.92
C HIS A 3 15.13 17.53 17.42
N TRP A 4 14.35 16.51 17.05
CA TRP A 4 13.78 16.36 15.71
C TRP A 4 12.39 17.00 15.71
N THR A 5 12.30 18.23 15.22
CA THR A 5 11.03 18.82 14.77
C THR A 5 11.14 19.07 13.27
N SER A 6 10.94 18.02 12.47
CA SER A 6 10.70 18.15 11.03
C SER A 6 9.22 17.86 10.76
N PRO A 7 8.50 18.71 10.00
CA PRO A 7 7.07 18.55 9.82
C PRO A 7 6.76 17.39 8.84
N SER A 8 6.30 16.27 9.41
CA SER A 8 5.39 15.28 8.80
C SER A 8 5.63 14.91 7.32
N ILE A 9 6.66 14.09 7.07
CA ILE A 9 6.80 13.28 5.84
C ILE A 9 6.67 11.82 6.27
N GLY A 10 5.59 11.13 5.90
CA GLY A 10 5.40 9.71 6.22
C GLY A 10 6.31 8.82 5.35
N PRO A 11 7.07 7.87 5.91
CA PRO A 11 7.80 6.90 5.11
C PRO A 11 6.85 5.83 4.52
N CYS A 12 7.19 5.30 3.35
CA CYS A 12 6.59 4.09 2.79
C CYS A 12 7.49 2.88 3.07
N CYS A 13 6.92 1.69 3.29
CA CYS A 13 7.68 0.46 3.42
C CYS A 13 7.36 -0.51 2.27
N LEU A 14 8.39 -1.11 1.69
CA LEU A 14 8.29 -2.31 0.88
C LEU A 14 8.78 -3.47 1.72
N THR A 15 7.96 -4.50 1.86
CA THR A 15 8.33 -5.73 2.57
C THR A 15 8.46 -6.87 1.57
N TRP A 16 9.46 -7.70 1.83
CA TRP A 16 9.82 -8.89 1.09
C TRP A 16 9.95 -10.01 2.12
N SER A 17 9.76 -11.26 1.70
CA SER A 17 9.71 -12.42 2.58
C SER A 17 10.88 -12.54 3.58
N ASN A 18 12.01 -11.83 3.38
CA ASN A 18 13.10 -11.66 4.35
C ASN A 18 13.79 -10.28 4.36
N SER A 19 13.26 -9.25 3.70
CA SER A 19 13.88 -7.90 3.62
C SER A 19 12.84 -6.78 3.70
N SER A 20 13.24 -5.60 4.20
CA SER A 20 12.38 -4.42 4.24
C SER A 20 13.12 -3.19 3.74
N PHE A 21 12.50 -2.44 2.84
CA PHE A 21 13.01 -1.18 2.31
C PHE A 21 12.09 -0.05 2.76
N SER A 22 12.66 0.93 3.46
CA SER A 22 11.94 2.14 3.84
C SER A 22 12.29 3.26 2.87
N LEU A 23 11.28 3.82 2.21
CA LEU A 23 11.42 4.84 1.20
C LEU A 23 11.03 6.19 1.77
N HIS A 24 11.93 7.15 1.63
CA HIS A 24 11.79 8.48 2.17
C HIS A 24 11.74 9.52 1.05
N GLN A 25 10.65 10.28 0.97
CA GLN A 25 10.57 11.44 0.10
C GLN A 25 11.28 12.63 0.74
N SER A 26 12.26 13.20 0.05
CA SER A 26 12.88 14.47 0.44
C SER A 26 12.17 15.63 -0.26
N GLY A 27 12.28 16.83 0.32
CA GLY A 27 11.72 18.06 -0.23
C GLY A 27 10.42 18.51 0.44
N THR A 28 9.73 19.45 -0.20
CA THR A 28 8.53 20.13 0.32
C THR A 28 7.28 19.89 -0.53
N GLN A 29 7.41 19.11 -1.60
CA GLN A 29 6.28 18.72 -2.44
C GLN A 29 5.29 17.85 -1.65
N PRO A 30 4.01 17.82 -2.05
CA PRO A 30 3.06 16.86 -1.50
C PRO A 30 3.61 15.43 -1.56
N PHE A 31 3.25 14.62 -0.57
CA PHE A 31 3.69 13.24 -0.53
C PHE A 31 3.13 12.45 -1.73
N ASN A 32 3.97 11.62 -2.36
CA ASN A 32 3.57 10.77 -3.48
C ASN A 32 3.89 9.30 -3.16
N ARG A 33 2.91 8.65 -2.52
CA ARG A 33 3.00 7.27 -2.04
C ARG A 33 3.26 6.28 -3.17
N ALA A 34 2.52 6.41 -4.27
CA ALA A 34 2.59 5.54 -5.43
C ALA A 34 3.93 5.63 -6.17
N MET A 35 4.46 6.84 -6.36
CA MET A 35 5.77 7.04 -6.96
C MET A 35 6.88 6.45 -6.09
N LEU A 36 6.82 6.62 -4.76
CA LEU A 36 7.78 5.97 -3.87
C LEU A 36 7.78 4.45 -4.05
N PHE A 37 6.62 3.80 -4.08
CA PHE A 37 6.56 2.36 -4.34
C PHE A 37 7.18 1.94 -5.68
N ASN A 38 7.01 2.74 -6.75
CA ASN A 38 7.73 2.50 -8.01
C ASN A 38 9.25 2.65 -7.85
N VAL A 39 9.73 3.68 -7.15
CA VAL A 39 11.17 3.86 -6.88
C VAL A 39 11.71 2.67 -6.10
N GLY A 40 11.03 2.24 -5.05
CA GLY A 40 11.53 1.13 -4.25
C GLY A 40 11.46 -0.22 -4.96
N PHE A 41 10.51 -0.43 -5.89
CA PHE A 41 10.58 -1.56 -6.82
C PHE A 41 11.89 -1.51 -7.62
N LEU A 42 12.20 -0.37 -8.24
CA LEU A 42 13.42 -0.23 -9.04
C LEU A 42 14.69 -0.41 -8.22
N GLU A 43 14.75 0.12 -7.00
CA GLU A 43 15.91 -0.01 -6.12
C GLU A 43 16.06 -1.44 -5.59
N ALA A 44 14.98 -2.07 -5.11
CA ALA A 44 15.06 -3.43 -4.57
C ALA A 44 15.47 -4.46 -5.63
N MET A 45 15.05 -4.27 -6.89
CA MET A 45 15.47 -5.13 -8.01
C MET A 45 16.94 -4.97 -8.41
N LYS A 46 17.67 -3.98 -7.88
CA LYS A 46 19.14 -3.88 -8.05
C LYS A 46 19.89 -4.76 -7.06
N ASP A 47 19.29 -5.03 -5.90
CA ASP A 47 19.92 -5.81 -4.84
C ASP A 47 19.80 -7.30 -5.10
N LEU A 48 18.59 -7.78 -5.42
CA LEU A 48 18.28 -9.19 -5.66
C LEU A 48 17.17 -9.36 -6.71
N ASP A 49 17.15 -10.54 -7.33
CA ASP A 49 16.07 -10.97 -8.21
C ASP A 49 14.89 -11.50 -7.39
N TRP A 50 14.05 -10.58 -6.91
CA TRP A 50 12.87 -10.93 -6.13
C TRP A 50 11.73 -11.50 -6.98
N ASP A 51 10.91 -12.38 -6.39
CA ASP A 51 9.74 -12.97 -7.06
C ASP A 51 8.46 -12.13 -6.91
N CYS A 52 8.28 -11.48 -5.77
CA CYS A 52 7.08 -10.69 -5.47
C CYS A 52 7.32 -9.60 -4.45
N LEU A 53 6.52 -8.54 -4.55
CA LEU A 53 6.56 -7.35 -3.71
C LEU A 53 5.35 -7.31 -2.79
N VAL A 54 5.55 -6.82 -1.56
CA VAL A 54 4.46 -6.36 -0.69
C VAL A 54 4.66 -4.88 -0.39
N PHE A 55 3.74 -4.08 -0.92
CA PHE A 55 3.62 -2.64 -0.74
C PHE A 55 2.85 -2.37 0.55
N HIS A 56 3.48 -1.66 1.49
CA HIS A 56 3.00 -1.61 2.86
C HIS A 56 3.06 -0.20 3.44
N ASP A 57 1.91 0.31 3.84
CA ASP A 57 1.85 1.54 4.62
C ASP A 57 2.42 1.31 6.03
N VAL A 58 3.26 2.23 6.50
CA VAL A 58 4.02 2.05 7.77
C VAL A 58 3.13 1.99 9.01
N ASP A 59 1.88 2.43 8.90
CA ASP A 59 0.90 2.57 9.96
C ASP A 59 -0.11 1.43 10.02
N HIS A 60 -0.02 0.39 9.19
CA HIS A 60 -0.95 -0.74 9.20
C HIS A 60 -0.29 -2.00 9.75
N ILE A 61 -0.67 -2.43 10.96
CA ILE A 61 -0.07 -3.61 11.61
C ILE A 61 -1.02 -4.82 11.46
N PRO A 62 -0.58 -5.97 10.93
CA PRO A 62 -1.41 -7.17 10.89
C PRO A 62 -1.73 -7.65 12.30
N GLU A 63 -2.99 -8.00 12.56
CA GLU A 63 -3.43 -8.55 13.85
C GLU A 63 -3.26 -10.08 13.93
N ASN A 64 -2.97 -10.73 12.80
CA ASN A 64 -2.85 -12.17 12.68
C ASN A 64 -1.59 -12.57 11.90
N ASP A 65 -0.69 -13.29 12.56
CA ASP A 65 0.59 -13.76 12.00
C ASP A 65 0.43 -14.82 10.90
N ARG A 66 -0.77 -15.39 10.75
CA ARG A 66 -1.10 -16.32 9.66
C ARG A 66 -1.38 -15.61 8.33
N ASN A 67 -1.48 -14.29 8.32
CA ASN A 67 -1.51 -13.54 7.07
C ASN A 67 -0.11 -13.51 6.47
N TYR A 68 0.24 -14.58 5.75
CA TYR A 68 1.58 -14.81 5.25
C TYR A 68 2.02 -13.82 4.17
N TYR A 69 3.09 -13.06 4.42
CA TYR A 69 3.69 -12.09 3.49
C TYR A 69 4.67 -12.78 2.53
N GLY A 70 4.12 -13.58 1.61
CA GLY A 70 4.89 -14.17 0.52
C GLY A 70 4.09 -14.22 -0.77
N CYS A 71 4.65 -14.82 -1.81
CA CYS A 71 4.16 -14.68 -3.19
C CYS A 71 2.87 -15.47 -3.52
N GLY A 72 2.18 -16.01 -2.52
CA GLY A 72 0.96 -16.79 -2.69
C GLY A 72 -0.27 -15.93 -2.97
N GLN A 73 -1.08 -16.35 -3.95
CA GLN A 73 -2.37 -15.74 -4.29
C GLN A 73 -2.25 -14.27 -4.78
N MET A 74 -1.16 -13.91 -5.44
CA MET A 74 -0.96 -12.57 -5.99
C MET A 74 -1.76 -12.33 -7.29
N PRO A 75 -2.26 -11.11 -7.58
CA PRO A 75 -2.21 -9.92 -6.73
C PRO A 75 -3.06 -10.09 -5.47
N ARG A 76 -2.54 -9.68 -4.32
CA ARG A 76 -3.14 -9.95 -3.01
C ARG A 76 -3.34 -8.66 -2.24
N HIS A 77 -4.55 -8.43 -1.76
CA HIS A 77 -4.87 -7.36 -0.83
C HIS A 77 -4.81 -7.92 0.59
N PHE A 78 -3.75 -7.62 1.32
CA PHE A 78 -3.52 -8.12 2.67
C PHE A 78 -4.38 -7.39 3.70
N ALA A 79 -4.42 -6.05 3.63
CA ALA A 79 -5.13 -5.17 4.56
C ALA A 79 -6.65 -5.06 4.30
N ALA A 80 -7.31 -6.18 4.05
CA ALA A 80 -8.71 -6.22 3.63
C ALA A 80 -9.72 -5.75 4.69
N LYS A 81 -9.32 -5.74 5.98
CA LYS A 81 -10.17 -5.35 7.12
C LYS A 81 -9.39 -4.44 8.07
N LEU A 82 -9.58 -3.14 7.94
CA LEU A 82 -8.93 -2.14 8.81
C LEU A 82 -9.83 -1.76 9.99
N ASP A 83 -9.26 -1.61 11.17
CA ASP A 83 -9.97 -1.19 12.39
C ASP A 83 -10.66 0.18 12.23
N LYS A 84 -10.02 1.14 11.54
CA LYS A 84 -10.61 2.45 11.19
C LYS A 84 -11.86 2.37 10.32
N TYR A 85 -12.10 1.22 9.68
CA TYR A 85 -13.31 0.92 8.91
C TYR A 85 -14.17 -0.15 9.59
N MET A 86 -14.05 -0.30 10.92
CA MET A 86 -14.79 -1.30 11.70
C MET A 86 -14.57 -2.74 11.19
N TYR A 87 -13.38 -3.02 10.64
CA TYR A 87 -13.04 -4.29 10.00
C TYR A 87 -13.93 -4.66 8.81
N LEU A 88 -14.56 -3.67 8.19
CA LEU A 88 -15.31 -3.81 6.94
C LEU A 88 -14.45 -3.32 5.77
N LEU A 89 -14.62 -3.96 4.62
CA LEU A 89 -14.04 -3.48 3.37
C LEU A 89 -14.83 -2.24 2.91
N PRO A 90 -14.21 -1.06 2.73
CA PRO A 90 -14.94 0.17 2.39
C PRO A 90 -15.78 0.06 1.11
N TYR A 91 -15.23 -0.59 0.08
CA TYR A 91 -15.89 -0.93 -1.18
C TYR A 91 -15.11 -2.05 -1.88
N SER A 92 -15.74 -2.75 -2.83
CA SER A 92 -15.18 -3.94 -3.50
C SER A 92 -13.86 -3.69 -4.23
N GLU A 93 -13.66 -2.48 -4.75
CA GLU A 93 -12.45 -2.08 -5.47
C GLU A 93 -11.31 -1.61 -4.56
N PHE A 94 -11.52 -1.50 -3.25
CA PHE A 94 -10.50 -0.98 -2.34
C PHE A 94 -9.25 -1.89 -2.32
N PHE A 95 -8.08 -1.30 -2.58
CA PHE A 95 -6.79 -1.98 -2.71
C PHE A 95 -5.62 -1.24 -2.02
N GLY A 96 -5.92 -0.33 -1.10
CA GLY A 96 -4.95 0.44 -0.31
C GLY A 96 -4.46 -0.28 0.97
N GLY A 97 -3.63 0.40 1.76
CA GLY A 97 -3.07 -0.13 3.02
C GLY A 97 -1.88 -1.08 2.80
N VAL A 98 -2.17 -2.35 2.52
CA VAL A 98 -1.15 -3.38 2.28
C VAL A 98 -1.57 -4.29 1.14
N SER A 99 -0.81 -4.26 0.06
CA SER A 99 -1.10 -4.98 -1.19
C SER A 99 0.18 -5.57 -1.77
N GLY A 100 0.08 -6.69 -2.48
CA GLY A 100 1.24 -7.33 -3.10
C GLY A 100 0.97 -7.83 -4.51
N LEU A 101 2.05 -7.93 -5.28
CA LEU A 101 2.06 -8.40 -6.66
C LEU A 101 3.34 -9.21 -6.88
N THR A 102 3.29 -10.21 -7.76
CA THR A 102 4.55 -10.77 -8.32
C THR A 102 5.27 -9.72 -9.15
N VAL A 103 6.59 -9.85 -9.32
CA VAL A 103 7.37 -8.96 -10.18
C VAL A 103 6.83 -8.97 -11.62
N GLU A 104 6.41 -10.13 -12.12
CA GLU A 104 5.77 -10.26 -13.44
C GLU A 104 4.48 -9.44 -13.53
N GLN A 105 3.59 -9.61 -12.55
CA GLN A 105 2.33 -8.85 -12.51
C GLN A 105 2.57 -7.35 -12.39
N PHE A 106 3.51 -6.93 -11.55
CA PHE A 106 3.85 -5.52 -11.36
C PHE A 106 4.37 -4.88 -12.65
N ARG A 107 5.26 -5.58 -13.37
CA ARG A 107 5.74 -5.16 -14.69
C ARG A 107 4.61 -5.14 -15.72
N LYS A 108 3.73 -6.14 -15.72
CA LYS A 108 2.58 -6.26 -16.65
C LYS A 108 1.65 -5.06 -16.55
N ILE A 109 1.41 -4.54 -15.34
CA ILE A 109 0.54 -3.38 -15.11
C ILE A 109 1.25 -2.02 -15.22
N ASN A 110 2.53 -2.02 -15.58
CA ASN A 110 3.40 -0.84 -15.61
C ASN A 110 3.42 -0.09 -14.25
N GLY A 111 3.52 -0.85 -13.15
CA GLY A 111 3.61 -0.32 -11.79
C GLY A 111 2.43 0.55 -11.33
N PHE A 112 2.69 1.36 -10.30
CA PHE A 112 1.76 2.36 -9.78
C PHE A 112 1.72 3.62 -10.67
N PRO A 113 0.66 4.46 -10.59
CA PRO A 113 0.66 5.77 -11.23
C PRO A 113 1.60 6.77 -10.53
N ASN A 114 2.33 7.60 -11.29
CA ASN A 114 3.22 8.62 -10.71
C ASN A 114 2.55 10.00 -10.53
N ALA A 115 1.32 10.18 -10.99
CA ALA A 115 0.66 11.49 -11.08
C ALA A 115 -0.14 11.89 -9.82
N PHE A 116 -0.28 10.98 -8.84
CA PHE A 116 -1.04 11.24 -7.62
C PHE A 116 -0.16 11.91 -6.56
N TRP A 117 -0.31 13.22 -6.43
CA TRP A 117 0.36 14.05 -5.43
C TRP A 117 -0.64 14.41 -4.33
N GLY A 118 -0.37 13.98 -3.09
CA GLY A 118 -1.30 14.11 -1.97
C GLY A 118 -2.07 12.82 -1.69
N TRP A 119 -3.21 12.94 -1.01
CA TRP A 119 -3.98 11.80 -0.51
C TRP A 119 -5.09 11.37 -1.47
N GLY A 120 -5.07 10.09 -1.87
CA GLY A 120 -6.22 9.39 -2.43
C GLY A 120 -6.16 9.11 -3.94
N GLY A 121 -6.78 8.00 -4.33
CA GLY A 121 -7.05 7.62 -5.72
C GLY A 121 -5.96 6.78 -6.38
N GLU A 122 -4.75 6.71 -5.81
CA GLU A 122 -3.64 5.95 -6.41
C GLU A 122 -3.79 4.43 -6.24
N ASP A 123 -4.46 4.00 -5.18
CA ASP A 123 -4.82 2.61 -4.91
C ASP A 123 -6.02 2.14 -5.77
N ASP A 124 -6.98 3.02 -6.02
CA ASP A 124 -8.07 2.79 -6.97
C ASP A 124 -7.53 2.66 -8.42
N ASP A 125 -6.58 3.49 -8.82
CA ASP A 125 -5.90 3.35 -10.12
C ASP A 125 -5.11 2.04 -10.21
N LEU A 126 -4.43 1.64 -9.13
CA LEU A 126 -3.76 0.33 -9.06
C LEU A 126 -4.77 -0.82 -9.26
N TRP A 127 -5.91 -0.78 -8.57
CA TRP A 127 -6.97 -1.78 -8.74
C TRP A 127 -7.43 -1.86 -10.20
N ASN A 128 -7.68 -0.71 -10.83
CA ASN A 128 -8.07 -0.63 -12.24
C ASN A 128 -7.02 -1.24 -13.16
N ARG A 129 -5.74 -0.92 -12.97
CA ARG A 129 -4.66 -1.50 -13.79
C ARG A 129 -4.58 -3.02 -13.66
N VAL A 130 -4.72 -3.54 -12.45
CA VAL A 130 -4.76 -4.98 -12.19
C VAL A 130 -5.96 -5.62 -12.90
N HIS A 131 -7.14 -5.03 -12.76
CA HIS A 131 -8.36 -5.49 -13.42
C HIS A 131 -8.24 -5.49 -14.95
N TYR A 132 -7.78 -4.38 -15.55
CA TYR A 132 -7.60 -4.27 -17.00
C TYR A 132 -6.52 -5.20 -17.56
N ALA A 133 -5.54 -5.61 -16.74
CA ALA A 133 -4.56 -6.63 -17.11
C ALA A 133 -5.10 -8.07 -17.01
N GLY A 134 -6.40 -8.25 -16.68
CA GLY A 134 -7.06 -9.54 -16.55
C GLY A 134 -6.60 -10.34 -15.34
N LEU A 135 -6.11 -9.67 -14.29
CA LEU A 135 -5.66 -10.28 -13.05
C LEU A 135 -6.74 -10.18 -11.98
N ASN A 136 -6.87 -11.22 -11.16
CA ASN A 136 -7.86 -11.27 -10.08
C ASN A 136 -7.19 -11.00 -8.73
N ILE A 137 -7.69 -10.02 -8.00
CA ILE A 137 -7.23 -9.69 -6.66
C ILE A 137 -7.80 -10.70 -5.67
N THR A 138 -6.93 -11.29 -4.85
CA THR A 138 -7.34 -12.14 -3.74
C THR A 138 -7.28 -11.39 -2.41
N ARG A 139 -8.03 -11.88 -1.42
CA ARG A 139 -8.08 -11.34 -0.05
C ARG A 139 -8.01 -12.49 0.94
N PRO A 140 -7.34 -12.31 2.09
CA PRO A 140 -7.37 -13.29 3.18
C PRO A 140 -8.78 -13.43 3.76
N GLU A 141 -9.16 -14.66 4.09
CA GLU A 141 -10.46 -14.96 4.66
C GLU A 141 -10.51 -14.72 6.19
N GLY A 142 -11.72 -14.50 6.70
CA GLY A 142 -11.98 -14.42 8.13
C GLY A 142 -11.14 -13.36 8.84
N GLU A 143 -10.49 -13.74 9.93
CA GLU A 143 -9.72 -12.86 10.81
C GLU A 143 -8.31 -12.57 10.28
N MET A 144 -7.84 -13.30 9.26
CA MET A 144 -6.48 -13.12 8.74
C MET A 144 -6.29 -11.77 8.04
N GLY A 145 -7.36 -11.17 7.53
CA GLY A 145 -7.32 -9.85 6.89
C GLY A 145 -7.36 -8.65 7.83
N LYS A 146 -7.37 -8.87 9.15
CA LYS A 146 -7.49 -7.79 10.14
C LYS A 146 -6.17 -7.06 10.38
N TYR A 147 -6.26 -5.74 10.34
CA TYR A 147 -5.15 -4.83 10.58
C TYR A 147 -5.58 -3.70 11.50
N LYS A 148 -4.64 -3.30 12.34
CA LYS A 148 -4.74 -2.12 13.19
C LYS A 148 -4.04 -0.94 12.53
N SER A 149 -4.74 0.17 12.35
CA SER A 149 -4.17 1.42 11.87
C SER A 149 -3.63 2.24 13.04
N ILE A 150 -2.39 2.70 12.94
CA ILE A 150 -1.80 3.64 13.91
C ILE A 150 -2.41 5.03 13.66
N PRO A 151 -3.08 5.63 14.65
CA PRO A 151 -3.73 6.92 14.47
C PRO A 151 -2.71 8.02 14.12
N HIS A 152 -2.96 8.77 13.07
CA HIS A 152 -2.17 9.92 12.67
C HIS A 152 -3.04 10.92 11.88
N HIS A 153 -2.70 12.22 11.94
CA HIS A 153 -3.44 13.25 11.22
C HIS A 153 -2.94 13.36 9.78
N HIS A 154 -3.79 13.03 8.81
CA HIS A 154 -3.57 13.43 7.43
C HIS A 154 -3.87 14.94 7.30
N ARG A 155 -2.87 15.76 7.01
CA ARG A 155 -3.12 17.14 6.53
C ARG A 155 -3.44 17.07 5.04
N GLY A 156 -4.72 16.99 4.69
CA GLY A 156 -5.23 17.01 3.32
C GLY A 156 -6.69 16.52 3.25
N GLU A 157 -7.49 17.08 2.35
CA GLU A 157 -8.85 16.58 2.06
C GLU A 157 -8.75 15.13 1.57
N VAL A 158 -9.51 14.23 2.18
CA VAL A 158 -9.60 12.84 1.72
C VAL A 158 -10.40 12.83 0.42
N GLN A 159 -9.73 12.80 -0.72
CA GLN A 159 -10.39 12.62 -2.01
C GLN A 159 -10.64 11.13 -2.23
N PHE A 160 -11.76 10.64 -1.72
CA PHE A 160 -12.37 9.48 -2.34
C PHE A 160 -12.91 9.95 -3.70
N LEU A 161 -12.64 9.22 -4.78
CA LEU A 161 -13.15 9.49 -6.14
C LEU A 161 -14.69 9.52 -6.18
N GLY A 162 -15.31 10.61 -5.70
CA GLY A 162 -16.76 10.78 -5.60
C GLY A 162 -17.49 9.79 -4.67
N ARG A 163 -16.79 8.99 -3.87
CA ARG A 163 -17.40 7.97 -2.99
C ARG A 163 -17.28 8.39 -1.54
N SER A 164 -18.36 8.90 -0.94
CA SER A 164 -18.37 9.30 0.47
C SER A 164 -18.16 8.10 1.39
N VAL A 165 -16.92 7.81 1.76
CA VAL A 165 -16.63 6.88 2.87
C VAL A 165 -16.48 7.74 4.12
N HIS A 166 -17.45 7.65 5.02
CA HIS A 166 -17.34 8.27 6.33
C HIS A 166 -16.32 7.44 7.13
N ALA A 167 -15.09 7.93 7.23
CA ALA A 167 -14.16 7.46 8.25
C ALA A 167 -14.61 8.08 9.58
N CYS A 168 -14.88 7.24 10.58
CA CYS A 168 -15.05 7.70 11.96
C CYS A 168 -13.68 8.01 12.57
#